data_AF-A0A7V6E187-F1
#
_entry.id   AF-A0A7V6E187-F1
#
_cell.length_a   1.000
_cell.length_b   1.000
_cell.length_c   1.000
_cell.angle_alpha   90.00
_cell.angle_beta   90.00
_cell.angle_gamma   90.00
#
_symmetry.space_group_name_H-M   'P 1'
#
loop_
_entity.id
_entity.type
_entity.pdbx_description
1 polymer ?
#
loop_
_entity_poly.entity_id
_entity_poly.type
_entity_poly.pdbx_seq_one_letter_code
_entity_poly.pdbx_strand_id
1 'polypeptide(L)'
;MSDEKIKDTETGMLFYELLLLLRQIVRSQLGYLPNPETGEAPKDVESARHLVDMIAVLEEKTKGNLNEQEKLVLDNLLTELRMACVRAEDSDK
;
A
#
# COMPACT_ATOMS: atom_id res chain seq x y z
N MET A 1 -27.43 17.41 2.97
CA MET A 1 -27.18 16.51 1.82
C MET A 1 -25.91 16.87 1.05
N SER A 2 -25.59 18.17 0.84
CA SER A 2 -24.33 18.62 0.24
C SER A 2 -23.10 18.34 1.11
N ASP A 3 -23.17 18.64 2.40
CA ASP A 3 -21.99 18.60 3.29
C ASP A 3 -21.51 17.18 3.59
N GLU A 4 -22.42 16.21 3.66
CA GLU A 4 -22.10 14.79 3.89
C GLU A 4 -21.41 14.17 2.66
N LYS A 5 -21.86 14.54 1.46
CA LYS A 5 -21.25 14.09 0.20
C LYS A 5 -19.87 14.70 -0.03
N ILE A 6 -19.66 15.94 0.43
CA ILE A 6 -18.34 16.59 0.42
C ILE A 6 -17.39 15.88 1.37
N LYS A 7 -17.83 15.56 2.60
CA LYS A 7 -17.01 14.81 3.58
C LYS A 7 -16.65 13.41 3.10
N ASP A 8 -17.59 12.70 2.48
CA ASP A 8 -17.36 11.39 1.86
C ASP A 8 -16.30 11.48 0.75
N THR A 9 -16.38 12.51 -0.10
CA THR A 9 -15.40 12.76 -1.17
C THR A 9 -14.01 13.11 -0.61
N GLU A 10 -13.94 13.96 0.40
CA GLU A 10 -12.69 14.33 1.09
C GLU A 10 -12.04 13.11 1.77
N THR A 11 -12.84 12.32 2.47
CA THR A 11 -12.37 11.11 3.16
C THR A 11 -11.88 10.07 2.16
N GLY A 12 -12.58 9.88 1.04
CA GLY A 12 -12.14 8.99 -0.03
C GLY A 12 -10.81 9.42 -0.63
N MET A 13 -10.61 10.72 -0.89
CA MET A 13 -9.32 11.24 -1.37
C MET A 13 -8.19 10.95 -0.38
N LEU A 14 -8.40 11.20 0.91
CA LEU A 14 -7.42 10.90 1.96
C LEU A 14 -7.12 9.40 2.08
N PHE A 15 -8.13 8.55 1.86
CA PHE A 15 -7.94 7.11 1.82
C PHE A 15 -7.03 6.70 0.65
N TYR A 16 -7.24 7.26 -0.55
CA TYR A 16 -6.34 7.03 -1.68
C TYR A 16 -4.91 7.49 -1.39
N GLU A 17 -4.73 8.65 -0.77
CA GLU A 17 -3.40 9.15 -0.37
C GLU A 17 -2.71 8.21 0.63
N LEU A 18 -3.46 7.69 1.61
CA LEU A 18 -2.96 6.68 2.55
C LEU A 18 -2.49 5.42 1.82
N LEU A 19 -3.28 4.89 0.89
CA LEU A 19 -2.91 3.71 0.09
C LEU A 19 -1.64 3.95 -0.74
N LEU A 20 -1.52 5.14 -1.34
CA LEU A 20 -0.33 5.54 -2.10
C LEU A 20 0.91 5.63 -1.19
N LEU A 21 0.78 6.21 0.00
CA LEU A 21 1.86 6.28 0.98
C LEU A 21 2.33 4.89 1.38
N LEU A 22 1.40 4.00 1.76
CA LEU A 22 1.71 2.62 2.14
C LEU A 22 2.43 1.87 1.00
N ARG A 23 1.99 2.06 -0.25
CA ARG A 23 2.67 1.52 -1.43
C ARG A 23 4.12 1.99 -1.52
N GLN A 24 4.38 3.29 -1.33
CA GLN A 24 5.75 3.81 -1.42
C GLN A 24 6.65 3.26 -0.32
N ILE A 25 6.13 3.08 0.90
CA ILE A 25 6.90 2.50 2.00
C ILE A 25 7.30 1.06 1.67
N VAL A 26 6.36 0.23 1.21
CA VAL A 26 6.66 -1.15 0.81
C VAL A 26 7.68 -1.16 -0.34
N ARG A 27 7.50 -0.31 -1.36
CA ARG A 27 8.46 -0.23 -2.48
C ARG A 27 9.86 0.22 -2.04
N SER A 28 9.94 1.12 -1.08
CA SER A 28 11.20 1.55 -0.47
C SER A 28 11.90 0.37 0.21
N GLN A 29 11.17 -0.37 1.05
CA GLN A 29 11.66 -1.56 1.75
C GLN A 29 12.08 -2.67 0.78
N LEU A 30 11.44 -2.79 -0.38
CA LEU A 30 11.85 -3.75 -1.42
C LEU A 30 13.06 -3.28 -2.26
N GLY A 31 13.67 -2.14 -1.93
CA GLY A 31 14.83 -1.61 -2.64
C GLY A 31 14.51 -0.99 -4.01
N TYR A 32 13.25 -0.65 -4.28
CA TYR A 32 12.88 0.01 -5.54
C TYR A 32 13.12 1.53 -5.53
N LEU A 33 13.48 2.09 -4.37
CA LEU A 33 13.77 3.51 -4.21
C LEU A 33 15.20 3.66 -3.65
N PRO A 34 16.18 3.97 -4.51
CA PRO A 34 17.53 4.24 -4.04
C PRO A 34 17.56 5.57 -3.28
N ASN A 35 18.34 5.61 -2.20
CA ASN A 35 18.61 6.83 -1.46
C ASN A 35 19.33 7.83 -2.38
N PRO A 36 18.82 9.05 -2.59
CA PRO A 36 19.45 10.03 -3.49
C PRO A 36 20.82 10.52 -3.00
N GLU A 37 21.10 10.42 -1.70
CA GLU A 37 22.37 10.86 -1.10
C GLU A 37 23.44 9.76 -1.10
N THR A 38 23.05 8.51 -0.80
CA THR A 38 24.00 7.39 -0.71
C THR A 38 24.02 6.48 -1.94
N GLY A 39 22.98 6.55 -2.78
CA GLY A 39 22.76 5.61 -3.90
C GLY A 39 22.32 4.21 -3.45
N GLU A 40 22.25 3.94 -2.15
CA GLU A 40 21.91 2.63 -1.62
C GLU A 40 20.39 2.42 -1.60
N ALA A 41 19.96 1.23 -2.00
CA ALA A 41 18.58 0.78 -1.89
C ALA A 41 18.55 -0.41 -0.91
N PRO A 42 18.59 -0.17 0.42
CA PRO A 42 18.56 -1.24 1.39
C PRO A 42 17.27 -2.04 1.21
N LYS A 43 17.44 -3.33 0.91
CA LYS A 43 16.35 -4.26 0.66
C LYS A 43 16.06 -5.05 1.93
N ASP A 44 14.88 -4.83 2.49
CA ASP A 44 14.32 -5.52 3.64
C ASP A 44 12.94 -6.07 3.27
N VAL A 45 12.96 -7.29 2.72
CA VAL A 45 11.75 -7.97 2.26
C VAL A 45 10.87 -8.42 3.42
N GLU A 46 11.46 -8.68 4.59
CA GLU A 46 10.71 -9.09 5.79
C GLU A 46 9.83 -7.94 6.28
N SER A 47 10.40 -6.73 6.41
CA SER A 47 9.64 -5.53 6.76
C SER A 47 8.56 -5.21 5.72
N ALA A 48 8.87 -5.36 4.43
CA ALA A 48 7.90 -5.19 3.35
C ALA A 48 6.71 -6.14 3.48
N ARG A 49 6.97 -7.43 3.74
CA ARG A 49 5.93 -8.44 3.92
C ARG A 49 5.06 -8.15 5.14
N HIS A 50 5.69 -7.77 6.26
CA HIS A 50 4.96 -7.41 7.47
C HIS A 50 4.00 -6.23 7.23
N LEU A 51 4.45 -5.21 6.50
CA LEU A 51 3.58 -4.08 6.14
C LEU A 51 2.44 -4.50 5.19
N VAL A 52 2.69 -5.39 4.24
CA VAL A 52 1.64 -5.96 3.37
C VAL A 52 0.59 -6.72 4.19
N ASP A 53 1.00 -7.47 5.22
CA ASP A 53 0.07 -8.14 6.13
C ASP A 53 -0.75 -7.14 6.95
N MET A 54 -0.16 -6.02 7.38
CA MET A 54 -0.90 -4.93 8.04
C MET A 54 -1.93 -4.29 7.11
N ILE A 55 -1.61 -4.10 5.82
CA ILE A 55 -2.56 -3.59 4.82
C ILE A 55 -3.70 -4.58 4.62
N ALA A 56 -3.44 -5.90 4.68
CA ALA A 56 -4.49 -6.91 4.61
C ALA A 56 -5.41 -6.85 5.83
N VAL A 57 -4.87 -6.60 7.03
CA VAL A 57 -5.69 -6.35 8.22
C VAL A 57 -6.53 -5.07 8.07
N LEU A 58 -6.00 -4.03 7.44
CA LEU A 58 -6.75 -2.81 7.14
C LEU A 58 -7.96 -3.10 6.23
N GLU A 59 -7.78 -3.91 5.18
CA GLU A 59 -8.87 -4.38 4.31
C GLU A 59 -9.98 -5.05 5.13
N GLU A 60 -9.61 -6.06 5.94
CA GLU A 60 -10.56 -6.78 6.79
C GLU A 60 -11.30 -5.86 7.78
N LYS A 61 -10.59 -4.91 8.39
CA LYS A 61 -11.16 -3.99 9.39
C LYS A 61 -11.99 -2.86 8.79
N THR A 62 -11.84 -2.59 7.50
CA THR A 62 -12.58 -1.53 6.79
C THR A 62 -13.73 -2.07 5.94
N LYS A 63 -13.93 -3.40 5.88
CA LYS A 63 -15.09 -4.02 5.21
C LYS A 63 -16.41 -3.39 5.69
N GLY A 64 -17.22 -2.96 4.72
CA GLY A 64 -18.49 -2.27 4.95
C GLY A 64 -18.39 -0.75 5.03
N ASN A 65 -17.19 -0.19 5.19
CA ASN A 65 -16.92 1.25 5.11
C ASN A 65 -16.35 1.67 3.75
N LEU A 66 -15.88 0.73 2.94
CA LEU A 66 -15.34 1.00 1.61
C LEU A 66 -16.45 1.04 0.56
N ASN A 67 -16.40 2.06 -0.31
CA ASN A 67 -17.17 2.02 -1.55
C ASN A 67 -16.53 1.06 -2.57
N GLU A 68 -17.22 0.81 -3.69
CA GLU A 68 -16.76 -0.15 -4.71
C GLU A 68 -15.39 0.21 -5.30
N GLN A 69 -15.12 1.50 -5.49
CA GLN A 69 -13.86 1.97 -6.07
C GLN A 69 -12.71 1.82 -5.08
N GLU A 70 -12.92 2.21 -3.83
CA GLU A 70 -11.92 2.09 -2.76
C GLU A 70 -11.54 0.63 -2.52
N LYS A 71 -12.54 -0.26 -2.48
CA LYS A 71 -12.32 -1.69 -2.36
C LYS A 71 -11.48 -2.21 -3.53
N LEU A 72 -11.85 -1.87 -4.76
CA LEU A 72 -11.12 -2.29 -5.95
C LEU A 72 -9.66 -1.83 -5.92
N VAL A 73 -9.40 -0.58 -5.51
CA VAL A 73 -8.04 -0.06 -5.42
C VAL A 73 -7.24 -0.74 -4.32
N LEU A 74 -7.83 -0.99 -3.15
CA LEU A 74 -7.17 -1.72 -2.08
C LEU A 74 -6.84 -3.17 -2.47
N ASP A 75 -7.77 -3.89 -3.10
CA ASP A 75 -7.59 -5.26 -3.56
C ASP A 75 -6.45 -5.37 -4.60
N ASN A 76 -6.43 -4.42 -5.55
CA ASN A 76 -5.38 -4.32 -6.56
C ASN A 76 -4.02 -4.00 -5.93
N LEU A 77 -3.98 -3.07 -4.97
CA LEU A 77 -2.76 -2.73 -4.25
C LEU A 77 -2.19 -3.94 -3.51
N LEU A 78 -3.03 -4.66 -2.75
CA LEU A 78 -2.60 -5.87 -2.03
C LEU A 78 -2.04 -6.93 -2.98
N THR A 79 -2.69 -7.13 -4.13
CA THR A 79 -2.23 -8.08 -5.15
C THR A 79 -0.87 -7.65 -5.72
N GLU A 80 -0.72 -6.37 -6.09
CA GLU A 80 0.53 -5.80 -6.60
C GLU A 80 1.69 -6.01 -5.61
N LEU A 81 1.48 -5.65 -4.34
CA LEU A 81 2.51 -5.66 -3.32
C LEU A 81 2.91 -7.08 -2.89
N ARG A 82 1.96 -8.01 -2.78
CA ARG A 82 2.25 -9.43 -2.53
C ARG A 82 3.15 -10.00 -3.62
N MET A 83 2.81 -9.76 -4.88
CA MET A 83 3.62 -10.20 -6.01
C MET A 83 4.99 -9.51 -6.04
N ALA A 84 5.09 -8.25 -5.61
CA ALA A 84 6.36 -7.55 -5.49
C ALA A 84 7.28 -8.20 -4.43
N CYS A 85 6.72 -8.59 -3.27
CA CYS A 85 7.47 -9.30 -2.24
C CYS A 85 7.99 -10.65 -2.74
N VAL A 86 7.15 -11.46 -3.40
CA VAL A 86 7.57 -12.75 -3.98
C VAL A 86 8.71 -12.58 -4.97
N ARG A 87 8.60 -11.63 -5.91
CA ARG A 87 9.66 -11.34 -6.89
C ARG A 87 10.96 -10.88 -6.22
N ALA A 88 10.85 -10.08 -5.16
CA ALA A 88 12.00 -9.64 -4.40
C ALA A 88 12.71 -10.83 -3.73
N GLU A 89 11.98 -11.76 -3.11
CA GLU A 89 12.57 -12.97 -2.49
C GLU A 89 13.30 -13.86 -3.50
N ASP A 90 12.73 -14.02 -4.70
CA ASP A 90 13.34 -14.87 -5.73
C ASP A 90 14.59 -14.26 -6.36
N SER A 91 14.76 -12.93 -6.28
CA SER A 91 15.97 -12.25 -6.76
C SER A 91 17.17 -12.34 -5.79
N ASP A 92 16.97 -12.82 -4.56
CA ASP A 92 18.04 -13.06 -3.57
C ASP A 92 18.54 -14.51 -3.54
N LYS A 93 17.96 -15.40 -4.36
CA LYS A 93 18.40 -16.80 -4.55
C LYS A 93 19.33 -16.93 -5.76
#